data_AF-A0A2N0NRG9-F1
#
_entry.id   AF-A0A2N0NRG9-F1
#
_cell.length_a   1.000
_cell.length_b   1.000
_cell.length_c   1.000
_cell.angle_alpha   90.00
_cell.angle_beta   90.00
_cell.angle_gamma   90.00
#
_symmetry.space_group_name_H-M   'P 1'
#
loop_
_entity.id
_entity.type
_entity.pdbx_description
1 polymer ?
#
loop_
_entity_poly.entity_id
_entity_poly.type
_entity_poly.pdbx_seq_one_letter_code
_entity_poly.pdbx_strand_id
1 'polypeptide(L)'
;MILLANYLPIVSQIGLNDFKYWSCIKFKDPVNVFQTLSEDLHKQVLLLVGKKILYTNTEYYTYHLSVPRIHHTFKLNIPKNILEILQHKDAECSIFATVIDKKEKDIFNCQVFWPSNTSNFLRNA
;
A
#
# COMPACT_ATOMS: atom_id res chain seq x y z
N MET A 1 12.01 -9.14 15.61
CA MET A 1 12.51 -9.57 16.93
C MET A 1 12.85 -11.05 16.83
N ILE A 2 14.14 -11.39 16.78
CA ILE A 2 14.78 -12.54 17.44
C ILE A 2 16.29 -12.42 17.20
N LEU A 3 16.96 -12.24 18.34
CA LEU A 3 18.33 -12.49 18.74
C LEU A 3 19.52 -12.12 17.85
N LEU A 4 20.20 -11.06 18.32
CA LEU A 4 21.66 -10.98 18.39
C LEU A 4 22.20 -12.25 19.08
N ALA A 5 22.91 -13.08 18.33
CA ALA A 5 23.88 -14.00 18.90
C ALA A 5 25.26 -13.63 18.34
N ASN A 6 25.90 -12.69 19.04
CA ASN A 6 27.33 -12.48 18.94
C ASN A 6 28.04 -13.75 19.40
N TYR A 7 28.54 -14.53 18.47
CA TYR A 7 29.60 -15.49 18.74
C TYR A 7 30.46 -15.60 17.48
N LEU A 8 31.44 -14.70 17.36
CA LEU A 8 32.55 -14.94 16.44
C LEU A 8 33.45 -15.98 17.12
N PRO A 9 33.59 -17.21 16.58
CA PRO A 9 34.72 -18.02 16.96
C PRO A 9 35.96 -17.34 16.39
N ILE A 10 36.99 -17.25 17.23
CA ILE A 10 38.34 -16.87 16.85
C ILE A 10 38.74 -17.84 15.72
N VAL A 11 38.65 -17.39 14.47
CA VAL A 11 39.16 -18.13 13.32
C VAL A 11 40.67 -18.06 13.42
N SER A 12 41.27 -19.10 14.01
CA SER A 12 42.68 -19.40 13.80
C SER A 12 42.95 -19.32 12.29
N GLN A 13 43.94 -18.54 11.88
CA GLN A 13 44.30 -18.23 10.48
C GLN A 13 44.57 -19.46 9.57
N ILE A 14 44.47 -20.68 10.11
CA ILE A 14 44.63 -21.96 9.42
C ILE A 14 43.37 -22.37 8.59
N GLY A 15 42.18 -21.83 8.91
CA GLY A 15 40.92 -22.29 8.30
C GLY A 15 40.44 -21.54 7.04
N LEU A 16 41.04 -20.40 6.69
CA LEU A 16 40.59 -19.59 5.55
C LEU A 16 41.00 -20.15 4.19
N ASN A 17 42.03 -21.00 4.14
CA ASN A 17 42.51 -21.61 2.89
C ASN A 17 41.68 -22.83 2.46
N ASP A 18 40.72 -23.25 3.27
CA ASP A 18 39.94 -24.45 3.03
C ASP A 18 38.43 -24.14 2.99
N PHE A 19 37.86 -24.21 1.80
CA PHE A 19 36.49 -23.73 1.51
C PHE A 19 35.41 -24.51 2.28
N LYS A 20 35.70 -25.72 2.76
CA LYS A 20 34.78 -26.51 3.61
C LYS A 20 34.47 -25.85 4.96
N TYR A 21 35.25 -24.87 5.40
CA TYR A 21 34.99 -24.11 6.63
C TYR A 21 34.39 -22.72 6.37
N TRP A 22 34.09 -22.37 5.12
CA TRP A 22 33.54 -21.06 4.80
C TRP A 22 32.04 -21.00 5.09
N SER A 23 31.61 -19.97 5.80
CA SER A 23 30.21 -19.66 6.06
C SER A 23 29.90 -18.20 5.76
N CYS A 24 28.65 -17.89 5.41
CA CYS A 24 28.24 -16.50 5.22
C CYS A 24 28.33 -15.74 6.54
N ILE A 25 29.18 -14.71 6.59
CA ILE A 25 29.36 -13.86 7.77
C ILE A 25 28.58 -12.55 7.69
N LYS A 26 28.20 -12.13 6.48
CA LYS A 26 27.46 -10.89 6.21
C LYS A 26 26.83 -10.89 4.82
N PHE A 27 25.59 -10.42 4.72
CA PHE A 27 24.99 -10.06 3.44
C PHE A 27 25.36 -8.63 3.08
N LYS A 28 25.82 -8.42 1.85
CA LYS A 28 26.07 -7.10 1.28
C LYS A 28 24.96 -6.82 0.27
N ASP A 29 24.29 -5.67 0.44
CA ASP A 29 23.26 -5.14 -0.48
C ASP A 29 22.16 -6.15 -0.83
N PRO A 30 21.32 -6.55 0.14
CA PRO A 30 20.25 -7.52 -0.13
C PRO A 30 19.28 -6.98 -1.18
N VAL A 31 18.94 -7.84 -2.14
CA VAL A 31 18.00 -7.54 -3.23
C VAL A 31 16.65 -8.18 -2.91
N ASN A 32 15.55 -7.53 -3.31
CA ASN A 32 14.23 -8.09 -3.12
C ASN A 32 14.02 -9.28 -4.10
N VAL A 33 13.69 -10.46 -3.58
CA VAL A 33 13.45 -11.67 -4.40
C VAL A 33 12.33 -11.51 -5.43
N PHE A 34 11.41 -10.57 -5.23
CA PHE A 34 10.37 -10.25 -6.21
C PHE A 34 10.89 -9.43 -7.39
N GLN A 35 12.02 -8.73 -7.26
CA GLN A 35 12.65 -8.01 -8.37
C GLN A 35 13.26 -8.96 -9.41
N THR A 36 13.60 -10.18 -9.01
CA THR A 36 14.12 -11.22 -9.92
C THR A 36 13.04 -12.00 -10.66
N LEU A 37 11.76 -11.81 -10.32
CA LEU A 37 10.68 -12.47 -11.03
C LEU A 37 10.46 -11.82 -12.40
N SER A 38 10.09 -12.64 -13.39
CA SER A 38 9.58 -12.10 -14.65
C SER A 38 8.31 -11.29 -14.42
N GLU A 39 8.02 -10.32 -15.29
CA GLU A 39 6.80 -9.50 -15.15
C GLU A 39 5.52 -10.35 -15.08
N ASP A 40 5.47 -11.46 -15.81
CA ASP A 40 4.33 -12.38 -15.79
C ASP A 40 4.15 -13.05 -14.42
N LEU A 41 5.23 -13.60 -13.86
CA LEU A 41 5.19 -14.18 -12.51
C LEU A 41 4.86 -13.12 -11.45
N HIS A 42 5.36 -11.90 -11.61
CA HIS A 42 5.05 -10.80 -10.71
C HIS A 42 3.54 -10.47 -10.74
N LYS A 43 2.92 -10.44 -11.92
CA LYS A 43 1.46 -10.27 -12.07
C LYS A 43 0.69 -11.43 -11.43
N GLN A 44 1.11 -12.68 -11.67
CA GLN A 44 0.47 -13.86 -11.06
C GLN A 44 0.56 -13.83 -9.52
N VAL A 45 1.72 -13.47 -8.97
CA VAL A 45 1.90 -13.33 -7.52
C VAL A 45 1.01 -12.22 -6.97
N LEU A 46 0.93 -11.05 -7.62
CA LEU A 46 0.04 -9.97 -7.19
C LEU A 46 -1.44 -10.40 -7.18
N LEU A 47 -1.87 -11.18 -8.17
CA LEU A 47 -3.22 -11.74 -8.21
C LEU A 47 -3.49 -12.70 -7.04
N LEU A 48 -2.50 -13.48 -6.61
CA LEU A 48 -2.62 -14.44 -5.51
C LEU A 48 -2.60 -13.78 -4.12
N VAL A 49 -1.75 -12.77 -3.91
CA VAL A 49 -1.55 -12.15 -2.59
C VAL A 49 -2.61 -11.08 -2.30
N GLY A 50 -3.32 -10.61 -3.33
CA GLY A 50 -4.41 -9.64 -3.21
C GLY A 50 -3.91 -8.18 -3.27
N LYS A 51 -4.79 -7.24 -2.90
CA LYS A 51 -4.50 -5.81 -3.04
C LYS A 51 -3.66 -5.28 -1.87
N LYS A 52 -2.56 -4.60 -2.19
CA LYS A 52 -1.77 -3.84 -1.22
C LYS A 52 -2.46 -2.52 -0.89
N ILE A 53 -2.56 -2.18 0.40
CA ILE A 53 -2.97 -0.85 0.84
C ILE A 53 -1.83 0.13 0.54
N LEU A 54 -2.06 1.05 -0.40
CA LEU A 54 -1.07 2.05 -0.81
C LEU A 54 -1.10 3.31 0.07
N TYR A 55 -2.29 3.72 0.52
CA TYR A 55 -2.48 4.93 1.29
C TYR A 55 -3.78 4.85 2.11
N THR A 56 -3.75 5.41 3.31
CA THR A 56 -4.91 5.55 4.20
C THR A 56 -4.89 6.94 4.81
N ASN A 57 -6.04 7.60 4.85
CA ASN A 57 -6.23 8.87 5.55
C ASN A 57 -7.50 8.82 6.39
N THR A 58 -7.54 9.60 7.46
CA THR A 58 -8.74 9.80 8.27
C THR A 58 -8.86 11.28 8.56
N GLU A 59 -9.93 11.90 8.05
CA GLU A 59 -10.24 13.30 8.30
C GLU A 59 -11.42 13.40 9.27
N TYR A 60 -11.32 14.32 10.22
CA TYR A 60 -12.40 14.61 11.16
C TYR A 60 -13.21 15.81 10.67
N TYR A 61 -14.52 15.67 10.68
CA TYR A 61 -15.43 16.72 10.26
C TYR A 61 -16.61 16.82 11.22
N THR A 62 -17.03 18.06 11.50
CA THR A 62 -18.27 18.31 12.27
C THR A 62 -19.40 18.49 11.27
N TYR A 63 -20.26 17.48 11.15
CA TYR A 63 -21.39 17.51 10.24
C TYR A 63 -22.65 18.00 10.97
N HIS A 64 -23.31 19.02 10.42
CA HIS A 64 -24.56 19.55 10.95
C HIS A 64 -25.70 19.24 9.98
N LEU A 65 -26.58 18.32 10.41
CA LEU A 65 -27.74 17.88 9.64
C LEU A 65 -28.87 18.93 9.74
N SER A 66 -28.68 20.09 9.11
CA SER A 66 -29.67 21.17 9.15
C SER A 66 -30.87 20.94 8.22
N VAL A 67 -30.67 20.19 7.12
CA VAL A 67 -31.72 19.87 6.14
C VAL A 67 -31.55 18.44 5.61
N PRO A 68 -32.61 17.61 5.54
CA PRO A 68 -32.53 16.28 4.95
C PRO A 68 -32.10 16.32 3.47
N ARG A 69 -31.38 15.28 3.02
CA ARG A 69 -30.96 15.04 1.62
C ARG A 69 -29.89 15.99 1.02
N ILE A 70 -29.25 16.85 1.81
CA ILE A 70 -28.08 17.60 1.31
C ILE A 70 -26.84 16.67 1.29
N HIS A 71 -26.19 16.57 0.14
CA HIS A 71 -24.89 15.92 0.02
C HIS A 71 -23.77 16.92 0.31
N HIS A 72 -22.71 16.49 0.97
CA HIS A 72 -21.50 17.29 1.17
C HIS A 72 -20.34 16.62 0.45
N THR A 73 -19.61 17.41 -0.34
CA THR A 73 -18.46 16.92 -1.10
C THR A 73 -17.19 17.24 -0.34
N PHE A 74 -16.40 16.21 -0.04
CA PHE A 74 -15.11 16.34 0.62
C PHE A 74 -14.00 16.11 -0.40
N LYS A 75 -13.04 17.04 -0.47
CA LYS A 75 -11.83 16.87 -1.26
C LYS A 75 -10.76 16.21 -0.39
N LEU A 76 -10.41 14.97 -0.73
CA LEU A 76 -9.35 14.24 -0.04
C LEU A 76 -7.97 14.82 -0.39
N ASN A 77 -7.16 15.10 0.63
CA ASN A 77 -5.79 15.55 0.45
C ASN A 77 -4.83 14.36 0.25
N ILE A 78 -4.81 13.80 -0.97
CA ILE A 78 -3.94 12.68 -1.32
C ILE A 78 -2.52 13.20 -1.65
N PRO A 79 -1.45 12.61 -1.07
CA PRO A 79 -0.08 12.97 -1.40
C PRO A 79 0.23 12.79 -2.89
N LYS A 80 1.09 13.67 -3.44
CA LYS A 80 1.40 13.70 -4.88
C LYS A 80 1.92 12.37 -5.42
N ASN A 81 2.82 11.69 -4.68
CA ASN A 81 3.37 10.40 -5.09
C ASN A 81 2.31 9.29 -5.17
N ILE A 82 1.27 9.35 -4.32
CA ILE A 82 0.15 8.41 -4.37
C ILE A 82 -0.76 8.77 -5.55
N LEU A 83 -1.00 10.06 -5.78
CA LEU A 83 -1.78 10.54 -6.91
C LEU A 83 -1.18 10.11 -8.25
N GLU A 84 0.14 10.19 -8.39
CA GLU A 84 0.89 9.72 -9.57
C GLU A 84 0.66 8.22 -9.82
N ILE A 85 0.64 7.38 -8.77
CA ILE A 85 0.33 5.94 -8.88
C ILE A 85 -1.13 5.73 -9.31
N LEU A 86 -2.07 6.44 -8.69
CA LEU A 86 -3.51 6.31 -9.00
C LEU A 86 -3.87 6.75 -10.42
N GLN A 87 -3.12 7.70 -10.99
CA GLN A 87 -3.33 8.21 -12.35
C GLN A 87 -2.60 7.39 -13.42
N HIS A 88 -1.75 6.43 -13.02
CA HIS A 88 -1.04 5.58 -13.95
C HIS A 88 -2.01 4.66 -14.71
N LYS A 89 -1.92 4.62 -16.04
CA LYS A 89 -2.87 3.88 -16.89
C LYS A 89 -2.93 2.39 -16.59
N ASP A 90 -1.79 1.82 -16.22
CA ASP A 90 -1.66 0.38 -15.93
C ASP A 90 -1.92 0.04 -14.45
N ALA A 91 -2.30 1.02 -13.62
CA ALA A 91 -2.54 0.80 -12.20
C ALA A 91 -4.00 0.39 -11.94
N GLU A 92 -4.21 -0.87 -11.54
CA GLU A 92 -5.53 -1.39 -11.13
C GLU A 92 -5.87 -1.06 -9.67
N CYS A 93 -5.87 0.23 -9.35
CA CYS A 93 -6.16 0.73 -8.00
C CYS A 93 -7.66 0.78 -7.72
N SER A 94 -8.04 0.54 -6.47
CA SER A 94 -9.41 0.74 -5.97
C SER A 94 -9.39 1.72 -4.81
N ILE A 95 -10.35 2.64 -4.79
CA ILE A 95 -10.50 3.64 -3.72
C ILE A 95 -11.72 3.24 -2.89
N PHE A 96 -11.53 3.17 -1.57
CA PHE A 96 -12.58 2.89 -0.61
C PHE A 96 -12.69 4.05 0.36
N ALA A 97 -13.93 4.42 0.71
CA ALA A 97 -14.21 5.47 1.69
C ALA A 97 -15.29 4.98 2.65
N THR A 98 -15.17 5.37 3.91
CA THR A 98 -16.16 5.08 4.96
C THR A 98 -16.33 6.32 5.82
N VAL A 99 -17.57 6.57 6.27
CA VAL A 99 -17.90 7.64 7.19
C VAL A 99 -18.33 6.99 8.49
N ILE A 100 -17.68 7.38 9.58
CA ILE A 100 -17.93 6.84 10.91
C ILE A 100 -18.38 8.00 11.79
N ASP A 101 -19.62 7.94 12.27
CA ASP A 101 -20.06 8.82 13.34
C ASP A 101 -19.46 8.37 14.67
N LYS A 102 -18.81 9.30 15.36
CA LYS A 102 -18.18 9.07 16.66
C LYS A 102 -19.14 9.24 17.83
N LYS A 103 -20.23 10.00 17.66
CA LYS A 103 -21.11 10.41 18.75
C LYS A 103 -22.46 9.72 18.67
N GLU A 104 -23.10 9.76 17.51
CA GLU A 104 -24.39 9.12 17.29
C GLU A 104 -24.21 7.86 16.44
N LYS A 105 -25.26 7.04 16.34
CA LYS A 105 -25.27 5.82 15.51
C LYS A 105 -25.96 6.10 14.18
N ASP A 106 -25.77 7.29 13.65
CA ASP A 106 -26.37 7.69 12.38
C ASP A 106 -25.70 6.96 11.21
N ILE A 107 -26.51 6.68 10.18
CA ILE A 107 -26.07 5.96 8.99
C ILE A 107 -25.82 6.98 7.89
N PHE A 108 -24.57 7.07 7.46
CA PHE A 108 -24.15 7.90 6.34
C PHE A 108 -23.88 7.05 5.11
N ASN A 109 -24.38 7.50 3.96
CA ASN A 109 -23.97 6.98 2.67
C ASN A 109 -22.79 7.79 2.15
N CYS A 110 -21.70 7.12 1.79
CA CYS A 110 -20.53 7.73 1.18
C CYS A 110 -20.39 7.24 -0.26
N GLN A 111 -20.06 8.15 -1.17
CA GLN A 111 -19.75 7.82 -2.56
C GLN A 111 -18.41 8.44 -2.94
N VAL A 112 -17.56 7.64 -3.57
CA VAL A 112 -16.28 8.11 -4.09
C VAL A 112 -16.49 8.64 -5.50
N PHE A 113 -16.24 9.93 -5.69
CA PHE A 113 -16.20 10.55 -7.01
C PHE A 113 -14.75 10.71 -7.44
N TRP A 114 -14.37 10.05 -8.53
CA TRP A 114 -13.07 10.21 -9.16
C TRP A 114 -13.29 10.86 -10.53
N PRO A 115 -12.86 12.12 -10.74
CA PRO A 115 -12.91 12.73 -12.05
C PRO A 115 -11.84 12.05 -12.92
N SER A 116 -12.18 10.94 -13.57
CA SER A 116 -11.38 10.45 -14.67
C SER A 116 -11.39 11.51 -15.77
N ASN A 117 -10.26 11.73 -16.43
CA ASN A 117 -10.16 12.64 -17.57
C ASN A 117 -10.83 12.06 -18.83
N THR A 118 -11.95 11.36 -18.66
CA THR A 118 -12.71 10.69 -19.71
C THR A 118 -14.17 11.10 -19.53
N SER A 119 -14.55 12.12 -20.27
CA SER A 119 -15.94 12.45 -20.58
C SER A 119 -16.66 11.19 -21.05
N ASN A 120 -17.39 10.50 -20.17
CA ASN A 120 -18.40 9.49 -20.51
C ASN A 120 -19.15 9.02 -19.23
N PHE A 121 -19.77 9.95 -18.50
CA PHE A 121 -20.83 9.63 -17.55
C PHE A 121 -21.98 10.63 -17.69
N LEU A 122 -22.61 10.60 -18.87
CA LEU A 122 -24.01 10.98 -19.04
C LEU A 122 -24.70 9.86 -19.82
N ARG A 123 -24.95 8.74 -19.15
CA ARG A 123 -26.13 7.90 -19.44
C ARG A 123 -26.66 7.37 -18.12
N ASN A 124 -27.91 7.75 -17.85
CA ASN A 124 -28.81 7.24 -16.84
C ASN A 124 -28.76 7.96 -15.47
N ALA A 125 -29.37 9.13 -15.43
CA ALA A 125 -30.32 9.53 -14.39
C ALA A 125 -31.41 10.39 -15.03
#